data_AF-A0A377E5Q1-F1
#
_entry.id   AF-A0A377E5Q1-F1
#
_cell.length_a   1.000
_cell.length_b   1.000
_cell.length_c   1.000
_cell.angle_alpha   90.00
_cell.angle_beta   90.00
_cell.angle_gamma   90.00
#
_symmetry.space_group_name_H-M   'P 1'
#
loop_
_entity.id
_entity.type
_entity.pdbx_description
1 polymer ?
#
loop_
_entity_poly.entity_id
_entity_poly.type
_entity_poly.pdbx_seq_one_letter_code
_entity_poly.pdbx_strand_id
1 'polypeptide(L)'
;MVKRKLEASNDIYQTFIAHSIDTPEKFEAKRAELAEREWARMKENNSATCRSCHNYDAMDHAKQHPEAARQMKVAAKDNQSCIDCHKGIAHQLPDMSSGFRKQFDELRASANDSGDTLYSIDIKPIYAAKGDKEASGSLLPASEVKVLKRDGDWLQIEITGWTESAGRQRVLTQFPGKRIFVASIRGDVQQQVKTLEKTTVADTNTEWSKLQATAWMKKGDMVNDIKPIWAYADSLYNGTCNQCHGAPEIAHFDANGWIGTLNGMIGFTSLDKREERTLLKYLQMNASDTAGKAHGDKKEEK
;
A
#
# COMPACT_ATOMS: atom_id res chain seq x y z
N MET A 1 15.79 -16.80 -23.75
CA MET A 1 15.17 -18.07 -24.19
C MET A 1 15.17 -19.15 -23.09
N VAL A 2 16.25 -19.31 -22.32
CA VAL A 2 16.33 -20.33 -21.24
C VAL A 2 15.35 -20.08 -20.08
N LYS A 3 15.27 -18.84 -19.55
CA LYS A 3 14.29 -18.43 -18.50
C LYS A 3 12.86 -18.88 -18.84
N ARG A 4 12.42 -18.64 -20.08
CA ARG A 4 11.06 -19.00 -20.55
C ARG A 4 10.82 -20.51 -20.55
N LYS A 5 11.82 -21.30 -20.94
CA LYS A 5 11.70 -22.77 -20.92
C LYS A 5 11.57 -23.28 -19.49
N LEU A 6 12.32 -22.70 -18.53
CA LEU A 6 12.21 -23.04 -17.12
C LEU A 6 10.84 -22.68 -16.54
N GLU A 7 10.31 -21.49 -16.84
CA GLU A 7 8.97 -21.07 -16.43
C GLU A 7 7.87 -21.99 -16.99
N ALA A 8 7.96 -22.35 -18.28
CA ALA A 8 7.00 -23.27 -18.90
C ALA A 8 7.07 -24.67 -18.29
N SER A 9 8.28 -25.17 -17.98
CA SER A 9 8.45 -26.45 -17.29
C SER A 9 7.88 -26.42 -15.87
N ASN A 10 7.93 -25.27 -15.19
CA ASN A 10 7.30 -25.13 -13.88
C ASN A 10 5.79 -25.31 -13.97
N ASP A 11 5.12 -24.77 -15.00
CA ASP A 11 3.67 -24.95 -15.16
C ASP A 11 3.30 -26.44 -15.35
N ILE A 12 4.11 -27.20 -16.09
CA ILE A 12 3.98 -28.65 -16.24
C ILE A 12 4.18 -29.35 -14.89
N TYR A 13 5.22 -28.98 -14.15
CA TYR A 13 5.49 -29.54 -12.82
C TYR A 13 4.33 -29.27 -11.85
N GLN A 14 3.81 -28.04 -11.82
CA GLN A 14 2.70 -27.65 -10.95
C GLN A 14 1.40 -28.37 -11.29
N THR A 15 1.19 -28.70 -12.57
CA THR A 15 0.02 -29.44 -13.04
C THR A 15 0.14 -30.93 -12.75
N PHE A 16 1.25 -31.58 -13.13
CA PHE A 16 1.33 -33.05 -13.15
C PHE A 16 2.05 -33.67 -11.94
N ILE A 17 2.88 -32.89 -11.23
CA ILE A 17 3.69 -33.41 -10.12
C ILE A 17 3.22 -32.85 -8.79
N ALA A 18 3.11 -31.51 -8.69
CA ALA A 18 2.69 -30.85 -7.46
C ALA A 18 1.16 -30.79 -7.30
N HIS A 19 0.40 -31.10 -8.36
CA HIS A 19 -1.07 -31.09 -8.34
C HIS A 19 -1.66 -29.79 -7.77
N SER A 20 -1.03 -28.66 -8.07
CA SER A 20 -1.33 -27.36 -7.45
C SER A 20 -2.28 -26.50 -8.30
N ILE A 21 -2.48 -26.87 -9.57
CA ILE A 21 -3.39 -26.26 -10.56
C ILE A 21 -4.07 -27.33 -11.45
N ASP A 22 -4.08 -28.58 -11.01
CA ASP A 22 -4.50 -29.75 -11.82
C ASP A 22 -6.01 -29.95 -11.94
N THR A 23 -6.78 -29.08 -11.29
CA THR A 23 -8.25 -29.06 -11.32
C THR A 23 -8.73 -27.62 -11.55
N PRO A 24 -9.91 -27.40 -12.16
CA PRO A 24 -10.47 -26.07 -12.36
C PRO A 24 -10.55 -25.26 -11.06
N GLU A 25 -10.92 -25.89 -9.95
CA GLU A 25 -11.07 -25.24 -8.64
C GLU A 25 -9.72 -24.76 -8.10
N LYS A 26 -8.68 -25.60 -8.18
CA LYS A 26 -7.32 -25.20 -7.74
C LYS A 26 -6.71 -24.14 -8.65
N PHE A 27 -6.97 -24.22 -9.95
CA PHE A 27 -6.54 -23.20 -10.90
C PHE A 27 -7.23 -21.87 -10.59
N GLU A 28 -8.55 -21.86 -10.40
CA GLU A 28 -9.31 -20.64 -10.10
C GLU A 28 -8.84 -20.00 -8.79
N ALA A 29 -8.56 -20.81 -7.75
CA ALA A 29 -8.01 -20.34 -6.48
C ALA A 29 -6.64 -19.66 -6.61
N LYS A 30 -5.89 -19.90 -7.69
CA LYS A 30 -4.59 -19.28 -7.97
C LYS A 30 -4.63 -18.29 -9.14
N ARG A 31 -5.80 -18.08 -9.76
CA ARG A 31 -5.89 -17.39 -11.05
C ARG A 31 -5.43 -15.94 -10.99
N ALA A 32 -5.70 -15.23 -9.89
CA ALA A 32 -5.22 -13.87 -9.67
C ALA A 32 -3.68 -13.81 -9.61
N GLU A 33 -3.06 -14.66 -8.78
CA GLU A 33 -1.60 -14.78 -8.64
C GLU A 33 -0.93 -15.12 -9.98
N LEU A 34 -1.49 -16.08 -10.72
CA LEU A 34 -0.96 -16.48 -12.02
C LEU A 34 -1.12 -15.38 -13.06
N ALA A 35 -2.25 -14.67 -13.07
CA ALA A 35 -2.46 -13.54 -13.97
C ALA A 35 -1.48 -12.39 -13.70
N GLU A 36 -1.24 -12.05 -12.42
CA GLU A 36 -0.25 -11.05 -12.03
C GLU A 36 1.16 -11.42 -12.50
N ARG A 37 1.57 -12.69 -12.34
CA ARG A 37 2.87 -13.18 -12.83
C ARG A 37 2.99 -12.99 -14.35
N GLU A 38 1.94 -13.34 -15.09
CA GLU A 38 1.92 -13.24 -16.54
C GLU A 38 1.90 -11.78 -17.02
N TRP A 39 1.17 -10.89 -16.34
CA TRP A 39 1.16 -9.45 -16.62
C TRP A 39 2.48 -8.78 -16.28
N ALA A 40 3.10 -9.12 -15.15
CA ALA A 40 4.42 -8.63 -14.77
C ALA A 40 5.45 -9.01 -15.84
N ARG A 41 5.42 -10.26 -16.34
CA ARG A 41 6.27 -10.69 -17.45
C ARG A 41 5.97 -9.93 -18.75
N MET A 42 4.70 -9.76 -19.12
CA MET A 42 4.32 -8.98 -20.30
C MET A 42 4.72 -7.50 -20.15
N LYS A 43 4.74 -6.95 -18.94
CA LYS A 43 5.24 -5.59 -18.70
C LYS A 43 6.76 -5.52 -18.79
N GLU A 44 7.48 -6.46 -18.18
CA GLU A 44 8.95 -6.56 -18.21
C GLU A 44 9.49 -6.64 -19.65
N ASN A 45 8.78 -7.34 -20.55
CA ASN A 45 9.16 -7.44 -21.96
C ASN A 45 8.44 -6.42 -22.87
N ASN A 46 7.81 -5.40 -22.29
CA ASN A 46 7.07 -4.35 -22.98
C ASN A 46 6.03 -4.86 -24.00
N SER A 47 5.33 -5.93 -23.67
CA SER A 47 4.33 -6.60 -24.49
C SER A 47 4.86 -6.97 -25.88
N ALA A 48 6.11 -7.44 -25.96
CA ALA A 48 6.78 -7.77 -27.22
C ALA A 48 5.95 -8.71 -28.12
N THR A 49 5.23 -9.65 -27.54
CA THR A 49 4.34 -10.58 -28.26
C THR A 49 3.11 -9.91 -28.86
N CYS A 50 2.59 -8.85 -28.23
CA CYS A 50 1.51 -8.04 -28.80
C CYS A 50 2.07 -7.14 -29.91
N ARG A 51 3.21 -6.49 -29.64
CA ARG A 51 3.85 -5.52 -30.53
C ARG A 51 4.43 -6.13 -31.80
N SER A 52 4.63 -7.45 -31.86
CA SER A 52 5.00 -8.13 -33.12
C SER A 52 3.95 -7.94 -34.22
N CYS A 53 2.70 -7.67 -33.84
CA CYS A 53 1.61 -7.36 -34.78
C CYS A 53 0.97 -5.99 -34.49
N HIS A 54 1.00 -5.51 -33.24
CA HIS A 54 0.41 -4.24 -32.80
C HIS A 54 1.50 -3.20 -32.49
N ASN A 55 2.25 -2.79 -33.51
CA ASN A 55 3.23 -1.70 -33.37
C ASN A 55 2.49 -0.34 -33.36
N TYR A 56 2.83 0.54 -32.42
CA TYR A 56 2.28 1.90 -32.35
C TYR A 56 2.41 2.67 -33.65
N ASP A 57 3.55 2.56 -34.34
CA ASP A 57 3.77 3.28 -35.61
C ASP A 57 2.91 2.73 -36.76
N ALA A 58 2.46 1.48 -36.65
CA ALA A 58 1.60 0.84 -37.63
C ALA A 58 0.11 1.04 -37.35
N MET A 59 -0.27 1.64 -36.22
CA MET A 59 -1.66 1.89 -35.87
C MET A 59 -2.22 3.08 -36.64
N ASP A 60 -3.32 2.86 -37.36
CA ASP A 60 -4.04 3.94 -38.04
C ASP A 60 -4.97 4.67 -37.05
N HIS A 61 -4.44 5.68 -36.37
CA HIS A 61 -5.17 6.48 -35.39
C HIS A 61 -6.37 7.23 -35.99
N ALA A 62 -6.41 7.45 -37.31
CA ALA A 62 -7.55 8.11 -37.96
C ALA A 62 -8.79 7.21 -38.03
N LYS A 63 -8.59 5.88 -37.97
CA LYS A 63 -9.67 4.88 -37.94
C LYS A 63 -10.08 4.46 -36.52
N GLN A 64 -9.36 4.93 -35.52
CA GLN A 64 -9.70 4.67 -34.11
C GLN A 64 -10.79 5.64 -33.65
N HIS A 65 -11.58 5.23 -32.65
CA HIS A 65 -12.47 6.15 -31.95
C HIS A 65 -11.65 7.34 -31.39
N PRO A 66 -12.13 8.60 -31.45
CA PRO A 66 -11.32 9.77 -31.08
C PRO A 66 -10.64 9.70 -29.71
N GLU A 67 -11.34 9.13 -28.71
CA GLU A 67 -10.79 8.93 -27.37
C GLU A 67 -9.66 7.89 -27.37
N ALA A 68 -9.85 6.76 -28.04
CA ALA A 68 -8.84 5.72 -28.16
C ALA A 68 -7.60 6.25 -28.90
N ALA A 69 -7.79 7.02 -29.97
CA ALA A 69 -6.70 7.67 -30.68
C ALA A 69 -5.91 8.65 -29.79
N ARG A 70 -6.60 9.40 -28.91
CA ARG A 70 -5.94 10.30 -27.96
C ARG A 70 -5.10 9.52 -26.95
N GLN A 71 -5.66 8.49 -26.33
CA GLN A 71 -4.95 7.65 -25.35
C GLN A 71 -3.79 6.89 -25.99
N MET A 72 -3.98 6.35 -27.20
CA MET A 72 -2.92 5.63 -27.90
C MET A 72 -1.73 6.51 -28.30
N LYS A 73 -1.95 7.81 -28.57
CA LYS A 73 -0.85 8.78 -28.77
C LYS A 73 -0.02 8.98 -27.51
N VAL A 74 -0.67 9.03 -26.34
CA VAL A 74 0.02 9.11 -25.03
C VAL A 74 0.79 7.81 -24.78
N ALA A 75 0.15 6.66 -24.94
CA ALA A 75 0.79 5.34 -24.77
C ALA A 75 1.99 5.14 -25.70
N ALA A 76 1.91 5.61 -26.95
CA ALA A 76 3.01 5.57 -27.90
C ALA A 76 4.17 6.48 -27.47
N LYS A 77 3.87 7.72 -27.07
CA LYS A 77 4.86 8.69 -26.59
C LYS A 77 5.61 8.18 -25.36
N ASP A 78 4.88 7.62 -24.40
CA ASP A 78 5.43 7.15 -23.13
C ASP A 78 5.90 5.69 -23.18
N ASN A 79 5.81 5.06 -24.37
CA ASN A 79 6.15 3.66 -24.62
C ASN A 79 5.51 2.67 -23.62
N GLN A 80 4.26 2.92 -23.21
CA GLN A 80 3.54 2.11 -22.22
C GLN A 80 3.36 0.67 -22.68
N SER A 81 3.31 -0.29 -21.75
CA SER A 81 3.06 -1.69 -22.12
C SER A 81 1.60 -1.87 -22.51
N CYS A 82 1.31 -2.71 -23.51
CA CYS A 82 -0.07 -2.95 -23.94
C CYS A 82 -0.94 -3.47 -22.79
N ILE A 83 -0.35 -4.31 -21.93
CA ILE A 83 -1.02 -4.89 -20.77
C ILE A 83 -1.27 -3.89 -19.63
N ASP A 84 -0.77 -2.65 -19.71
CA ASP A 84 -1.10 -1.61 -18.72
C ASP A 84 -2.59 -1.20 -18.83
N CYS A 85 -3.16 -1.25 -20.03
CA CYS A 85 -4.58 -0.91 -20.29
C CYS A 85 -5.41 -2.07 -20.86
N HIS A 86 -4.79 -3.06 -21.54
CA HIS A 86 -5.50 -4.13 -22.25
C HIS A 86 -5.57 -5.46 -21.47
N LYS A 87 -5.68 -5.39 -20.14
CA LYS A 87 -5.99 -6.58 -19.32
C LYS A 87 -7.44 -6.99 -19.56
N GLY A 88 -7.72 -8.29 -19.57
CA GLY A 88 -9.10 -8.75 -19.67
C GLY A 88 -9.71 -8.84 -21.08
N ILE A 89 -8.98 -8.43 -22.12
CA ILE A 89 -9.53 -8.41 -23.50
C ILE A 89 -9.65 -9.82 -24.09
N ALA A 90 -8.57 -10.60 -24.03
CA ALA A 90 -8.53 -11.95 -24.59
C ALA A 90 -9.05 -13.02 -23.61
N HIS A 91 -8.94 -12.75 -22.32
CA HIS A 91 -9.33 -13.68 -21.26
C HIS A 91 -10.11 -12.92 -20.21
N GLN A 92 -11.13 -13.54 -19.62
CA GLN A 92 -11.86 -12.94 -18.51
C GLN A 92 -10.90 -12.62 -17.35
N LEU A 93 -11.04 -11.43 -16.75
CA LEU A 93 -10.25 -11.06 -15.58
C LEU A 93 -10.58 -12.00 -14.41
N PRO A 94 -9.58 -12.45 -13.65
CA PRO A 94 -9.84 -13.12 -12.38
C PRO A 94 -10.44 -12.13 -11.38
N ASP A 95 -11.04 -12.67 -10.32
CA ASP A 95 -11.35 -11.88 -9.14
C ASP A 95 -10.03 -11.44 -8.47
N MET A 96 -9.62 -10.21 -8.78
CA MET A 96 -8.40 -9.60 -8.25
C MET A 96 -8.45 -9.41 -6.73
N SER A 97 -9.64 -9.41 -6.13
CA SER A 97 -9.78 -9.23 -4.68
C SER A 97 -9.30 -10.42 -3.88
N SER A 98 -9.35 -11.62 -4.46
CA SER A 98 -8.88 -12.85 -3.83
C SER A 98 -7.35 -12.86 -3.61
N GLY A 99 -6.59 -12.27 -4.54
CA GLY A 99 -5.12 -12.27 -4.52
C GLY A 99 -4.54 -11.49 -3.35
N PHE A 100 -4.85 -10.19 -3.28
CA PHE A 100 -4.30 -9.33 -2.22
C PHE A 100 -4.83 -9.71 -0.83
N ARG A 101 -6.06 -10.23 -0.71
CA ARG A 101 -6.60 -10.69 0.59
C ARG A 101 -5.86 -11.90 1.12
N LYS A 102 -5.53 -12.86 0.25
CA LYS A 102 -4.67 -13.98 0.61
C LYS A 102 -3.27 -13.51 1.03
N GLN A 103 -2.69 -12.55 0.31
CA GLN A 103 -1.41 -11.97 0.68
C GLN A 103 -1.48 -11.26 2.05
N PHE A 104 -2.60 -10.63 2.39
CA PHE A 104 -2.83 -10.07 3.73
C PHE A 104 -2.86 -11.16 4.81
N ASP A 105 -3.54 -12.29 4.57
CA ASP A 105 -3.57 -13.41 5.50
C ASP A 105 -2.17 -13.98 5.74
N GLU A 106 -1.36 -14.10 4.69
CA GLU A 106 0.05 -14.50 4.78
C GLU A 106 0.89 -13.46 5.56
N LEU A 107 0.70 -12.17 5.30
CA LEU A 107 1.33 -11.08 6.05
C LEU A 107 0.99 -11.18 7.54
N ARG A 108 -0.28 -11.42 7.88
CA ARG A 108 -0.75 -11.57 9.26
C ARG A 108 -0.19 -12.83 9.92
N ALA A 109 -0.10 -13.94 9.18
CA ALA A 109 0.53 -15.17 9.66
C ALA A 109 2.04 -14.99 9.90
N SER A 110 2.69 -14.09 9.15
CA SER A 110 4.10 -13.73 9.32
C SER A 110 4.35 -12.68 10.42
N ALA A 111 3.31 -12.25 11.13
CA ALA A 111 3.42 -11.22 12.16
C ALA A 111 4.47 -11.60 13.22
N ASN A 112 5.30 -10.62 13.57
CA ASN A 112 6.41 -10.77 14.47
C ASN A 112 6.61 -9.50 15.30
N ASP A 113 6.55 -9.62 16.62
CA ASP A 113 6.67 -8.53 17.60
C ASP A 113 7.98 -8.55 18.42
N SER A 114 8.96 -9.35 17.99
CA SER A 114 10.25 -9.50 18.66
C SER A 114 11.22 -8.31 18.46
N GLY A 115 11.03 -7.51 17.42
CA GLY A 115 11.86 -6.33 17.14
C GLY A 115 11.49 -5.11 17.98
N ASP A 116 12.45 -4.22 18.24
CA ASP A 116 12.22 -2.98 19.03
C ASP A 116 11.50 -1.88 18.24
N THR A 117 11.61 -1.91 16.91
CA THR A 117 10.79 -1.10 16.01
C THR A 117 9.77 -2.03 15.37
N LEU A 118 8.49 -1.68 15.48
CA LEU A 118 7.38 -2.43 14.92
C LEU A 118 6.50 -1.55 14.06
N TYR A 119 5.86 -2.17 13.07
CA TYR A 119 4.88 -1.56 12.19
C TYR A 119 3.56 -2.31 12.29
N SER A 120 2.47 -1.58 12.45
CA SER A 120 1.12 -2.14 12.51
C SER A 120 0.66 -2.67 11.15
N ILE A 121 0.20 -3.92 11.12
CA ILE A 121 -0.43 -4.52 9.93
C ILE A 121 -1.85 -3.95 9.74
N ASP A 122 -2.56 -3.73 10.85
CA ASP A 122 -3.96 -3.29 10.88
C ASP A 122 -4.17 -2.20 11.95
N ILE A 123 -5.40 -1.69 12.07
CA ILE A 123 -5.80 -0.77 13.12
C ILE A 123 -5.71 -1.49 14.46
N LYS A 124 -4.90 -0.96 15.38
CA LYS A 124 -4.71 -1.50 16.73
C LYS A 124 -5.27 -0.55 17.77
N PRO A 125 -6.17 -1.00 18.66
CA PRO A 125 -6.54 -0.20 19.82
C PRO A 125 -5.32 0.00 20.72
N ILE A 126 -5.18 1.21 21.24
CA ILE A 126 -4.15 1.57 22.22
C ILE A 126 -4.83 2.03 23.51
N TYR A 127 -4.16 1.84 24.64
CA TYR A 127 -4.71 1.98 25.98
C TYR A 127 -3.76 2.79 26.87
N ALA A 128 -4.30 3.50 27.85
CA ALA A 128 -3.50 4.23 28.83
C ALA A 128 -2.79 3.28 29.80
N ALA A 129 -3.48 2.23 30.24
CA ALA A 129 -2.94 1.19 31.10
C ALA A 129 -3.29 -0.21 30.57
N LYS A 130 -2.57 -1.22 31.08
CA LYS A 130 -2.89 -2.62 30.77
C LYS A 130 -4.23 -3.01 31.39
N GLY A 131 -5.03 -3.70 30.60
CA GLY A 131 -6.31 -4.25 31.07
C GLY A 131 -7.45 -3.24 31.08
N ASP A 132 -7.21 -2.00 30.63
CA ASP A 132 -8.29 -1.03 30.39
C ASP A 132 -9.31 -1.60 29.41
N LYS A 133 -10.59 -1.42 29.73
CA LYS A 133 -11.69 -1.86 28.86
C LYS A 133 -11.89 -0.93 27.67
N GLU A 134 -11.68 0.36 27.88
CA GLU A 134 -11.89 1.40 26.88
C GLU A 134 -10.56 1.78 26.22
N ALA A 135 -10.51 1.73 24.88
CA ALA A 135 -9.33 2.15 24.15
C ALA A 135 -9.11 3.67 24.28
N SER A 136 -7.90 4.09 24.61
CA SER A 136 -7.47 5.50 24.66
C SER A 136 -7.00 6.03 23.30
N GLY A 137 -7.36 5.33 22.22
CA GLY A 137 -7.03 5.72 20.86
C GLY A 137 -6.93 4.52 19.92
N SER A 138 -6.35 4.75 18.75
CA SER A 138 -6.01 3.67 17.83
C SER A 138 -4.76 4.01 17.03
N LEU A 139 -3.85 3.06 16.93
CA LEU A 139 -2.75 3.05 15.97
C LEU A 139 -3.29 2.61 14.62
N LEU A 140 -2.99 3.35 13.56
CA LEU A 140 -3.45 3.02 12.20
C LEU A 140 -2.48 2.06 11.48
N PRO A 141 -2.85 1.46 10.34
CA PRO A 141 -1.96 0.58 9.59
C PRO A 141 -0.68 1.27 9.13
N ALA A 142 0.37 0.48 8.88
CA ALA A 142 1.69 0.92 8.43
C ALA A 142 2.28 2.03 9.32
N SER A 143 1.98 2.03 10.61
CA SER A 143 2.47 3.02 11.58
C SER A 143 3.61 2.46 12.38
N GLU A 144 4.74 3.18 12.38
CA GLU A 144 5.92 2.85 13.17
C GLU A 144 5.68 3.13 14.65
N VAL A 145 6.12 2.20 15.50
CA VAL A 145 6.19 2.36 16.95
C VAL A 145 7.48 1.77 17.48
N LYS A 146 7.96 2.30 18.61
CA LYS A 146 9.10 1.74 19.34
C LYS A 146 8.61 0.99 20.58
N VAL A 147 9.04 -0.24 20.78
CA VAL A 147 8.69 -1.04 21.96
C VAL A 147 9.53 -0.59 23.15
N LEU A 148 8.85 -0.15 24.22
CA LEU A 148 9.48 0.24 25.48
C LEU A 148 9.53 -0.90 26.49
N LYS A 149 8.47 -1.71 26.55
CA LYS A 149 8.36 -2.82 27.50
C LYS A 149 7.48 -3.94 26.95
N ARG A 150 7.88 -5.20 27.18
CA ARG A 150 7.09 -6.40 26.88
C ARG A 150 6.64 -7.04 28.18
N ASP A 151 5.35 -7.34 28.31
CA ASP A 151 4.80 -7.84 29.56
C ASP A 151 3.56 -8.71 29.29
N GLY A 152 3.75 -10.03 29.32
CA GLY A 152 2.74 -11.00 28.88
C GLY A 152 2.28 -10.73 27.45
N ASP A 153 0.96 -10.59 27.27
CA ASP A 153 0.31 -10.28 25.99
C ASP A 153 0.31 -8.78 25.64
N TRP A 154 0.97 -7.95 26.44
CA TRP A 154 0.96 -6.50 26.28
C TRP A 154 2.33 -5.95 25.91
N LEU A 155 2.31 -4.92 25.08
CA LEU A 155 3.46 -4.11 24.70
C LEU A 155 3.19 -2.68 25.17
N GLN A 156 4.16 -2.10 25.88
CA GLN A 156 4.22 -0.66 26.03
C GLN A 156 4.99 -0.12 24.84
N ILE A 157 4.39 0.81 24.14
CA ILE A 157 4.94 1.39 22.93
C ILE A 157 5.05 2.90 23.06
N GLU A 158 6.04 3.43 22.35
CA GLU A 158 6.22 4.83 22.06
C GLU A 158 5.73 5.09 20.64
N ILE A 159 4.82 6.06 20.52
CA ILE A 159 4.27 6.52 19.25
C ILE A 159 4.77 7.95 19.06
N THR A 160 5.37 8.22 17.90
CA THR A 160 5.73 9.59 17.53
C THR A 160 4.93 10.06 16.33
N GLY A 161 4.63 11.35 16.28
CA GLY A 161 3.99 11.94 15.12
C GLY A 161 3.69 13.42 15.31
N TRP A 162 3.35 14.07 14.21
CA TRP A 162 3.08 15.50 14.15
C TRP A 162 1.60 15.79 14.33
N THR A 163 1.28 16.92 14.94
CA THR A 163 -0.08 17.47 14.99
C THR A 163 0.03 18.98 14.93
N GLU A 164 -1.01 19.67 14.45
CA GLU A 164 -1.11 21.11 14.61
C GLU A 164 -0.93 21.48 16.09
N SER A 165 -0.08 22.46 16.36
CA SER A 165 0.18 22.95 17.71
C SER A 165 -1.07 23.57 18.32
N ALA A 166 -1.89 24.21 17.47
CA ALA A 166 -3.19 24.72 17.84
C ALA A 166 -4.22 23.58 17.87
N GLY A 167 -5.03 23.52 18.92
CA GLY A 167 -6.16 22.60 19.02
C GLY A 167 -5.94 21.42 19.97
N ARG A 168 -6.74 20.37 19.79
CA ARG A 168 -6.85 19.26 20.77
C ARG A 168 -5.76 18.21 20.64
N GLN A 169 -4.92 18.24 19.61
CA GLN A 169 -3.78 17.33 19.45
C GLN A 169 -4.13 15.83 19.58
N ARG A 170 -5.25 15.42 18.98
CA ARG A 170 -5.80 14.04 19.09
C ARG A 170 -5.41 13.12 17.94
N VAL A 171 -4.78 13.65 16.90
CA VAL A 171 -4.45 12.92 15.69
C VAL A 171 -3.00 13.20 15.36
N LEU A 172 -2.21 12.13 15.27
CA LEU A 172 -0.80 12.19 14.94
C LEU A 172 -0.63 11.83 13.46
N THR A 173 0.16 12.62 12.73
CA THR A 173 0.53 12.40 11.34
C THR A 173 2.01 12.10 11.20
N GLN A 174 2.39 11.50 10.06
CA GLN A 174 3.77 11.14 9.77
C GLN A 174 4.65 12.38 9.56
N PHE A 175 4.11 13.39 8.88
CA PHE A 175 4.80 14.63 8.54
C PHE A 175 3.91 15.85 8.86
N PRO A 176 4.51 17.01 9.18
CA PRO A 176 3.75 18.23 9.41
C PRO A 176 3.07 18.68 8.11
N GLY A 177 1.80 19.09 8.20
CA GLY A 177 1.00 19.53 7.04
C GLY A 177 0.57 18.43 6.08
N LYS A 178 0.93 17.16 6.34
CA LYS A 178 0.52 16.01 5.53
C LYS A 178 -0.48 15.17 6.29
N ARG A 179 -1.63 14.89 5.70
CA ARG A 179 -2.71 14.09 6.30
C ARG A 179 -2.43 12.59 6.16
N ILE A 180 -1.22 12.17 6.56
CA ILE A 180 -0.76 10.78 6.58
C ILE A 180 -0.83 10.33 8.03
N PHE A 181 -1.91 9.65 8.40
CA PHE A 181 -2.19 9.40 9.82
C PHE A 181 -1.36 8.23 10.40
N VAL A 182 -0.83 8.45 11.59
CA VAL A 182 -0.08 7.46 12.38
C VAL A 182 -0.98 6.87 13.46
N ALA A 183 -1.59 7.72 14.29
CA ALA A 183 -2.44 7.30 15.38
C ALA A 183 -3.49 8.36 15.72
N SER A 184 -4.56 7.92 16.36
CA SER A 184 -5.46 8.78 17.12
C SER A 184 -5.24 8.52 18.61
N ILE A 185 -5.21 9.58 19.41
CA ILE A 185 -4.97 9.54 20.86
C ILE A 185 -6.05 10.35 21.58
N ARG A 186 -6.48 9.87 22.75
CA ARG A 186 -7.49 10.51 23.62
C ARG A 186 -7.24 10.14 25.08
N GLY A 187 -7.94 10.81 25.99
CA GLY A 187 -7.86 10.53 27.43
C GLY A 187 -6.44 10.67 27.97
N ASP A 188 -6.04 9.77 28.86
CA ASP A 188 -4.75 9.85 29.56
C ASP A 188 -3.55 9.75 28.61
N VAL A 189 -3.64 8.96 27.54
CA VAL A 189 -2.58 8.89 26.51
C VAL A 189 -2.34 10.28 25.88
N GLN A 190 -3.41 11.04 25.64
CA GLN A 190 -3.31 12.40 25.09
C GLN A 190 -2.79 13.40 26.13
N GLN A 191 -3.13 13.24 27.41
CA GLN A 191 -2.73 14.17 28.47
C GLN A 191 -1.25 14.00 28.86
N GLN A 192 -0.67 12.81 28.65
CA GLN A 192 0.70 12.47 29.02
C GLN A 192 1.69 12.58 27.86
N VAL A 193 1.29 13.18 26.73
CA VAL A 193 2.19 13.38 25.59
C VAL A 193 3.33 14.34 25.93
N LYS A 194 4.51 14.07 25.36
CA LYS A 194 5.67 14.96 25.43
C LYS A 194 5.84 15.65 24.08
N THR A 195 6.01 16.96 24.09
CA THR A 195 6.40 17.68 22.87
C THR A 195 7.90 17.53 22.67
N LEU A 196 8.31 17.02 21.51
CA LEU A 196 9.71 16.79 21.16
C LEU A 196 10.31 17.97 20.41
N GLU A 197 9.60 18.44 19.39
CA GLU A 197 10.02 19.54 18.54
C GLU A 197 8.81 20.26 17.96
N LYS A 198 9.04 21.46 17.42
CA LYS A 198 8.04 22.28 16.75
C LYS A 198 8.58 22.77 15.42
N THR A 199 7.70 22.96 14.46
CA THR A 199 8.02 23.52 13.16
C THR A 199 6.84 24.33 12.63
N THR A 200 7.07 25.16 11.63
CA THR A 200 6.02 25.89 10.92
C THR A 200 5.99 25.44 9.47
N VAL A 201 4.84 24.99 9.00
CA VAL A 201 4.65 24.60 7.60
C VAL A 201 4.56 25.87 6.76
N ALA A 202 5.51 26.06 5.84
CA ALA A 202 5.65 27.30 5.06
C ALA A 202 4.38 27.64 4.26
N ASP A 203 3.76 26.64 3.62
CA ASP A 203 2.61 26.84 2.73
C ASP A 203 1.36 27.36 3.46
N THR A 204 1.19 26.99 4.73
CA THR A 204 -0.02 27.33 5.51
C THR A 204 0.26 28.27 6.68
N ASN A 205 1.53 28.61 6.91
CA ASN A 205 2.01 29.34 8.09
C ASN A 205 1.46 28.79 9.42
N THR A 206 1.25 27.48 9.49
CA THR A 206 0.67 26.81 10.66
C THR A 206 1.78 26.17 11.48
N GLU A 207 1.77 26.37 12.81
CA GLU A 207 2.70 25.72 13.73
C GLU A 207 2.25 24.26 13.98
N TRP A 208 3.19 23.33 13.89
CA TRP A 208 3.02 21.91 14.17
C TRP A 208 3.99 21.48 15.27
N SER A 209 3.51 20.62 16.17
CA SER A 209 4.29 20.01 17.24
C SER A 209 4.45 18.52 16.96
N LYS A 210 5.68 18.01 17.08
CA LYS A 210 5.93 16.58 17.13
C LYS A 210 5.74 16.09 18.55
N LEU A 211 4.82 15.17 18.72
CA LEU A 211 4.47 14.60 20.00
C LEU A 211 5.00 13.18 20.11
N GLN A 212 5.39 12.83 21.32
CA GLN A 212 5.67 11.48 21.75
C GLN A 212 4.58 11.06 22.73
N ALA A 213 3.83 10.02 22.38
CA ALA A 213 2.84 9.39 23.25
C ALA A 213 3.35 8.03 23.72
N THR A 214 3.07 7.68 24.98
CA THR A 214 3.28 6.33 25.48
C THR A 214 1.92 5.66 25.65
N ALA A 215 1.77 4.44 25.16
CA ALA A 215 0.53 3.69 25.27
C ALA A 215 0.80 2.18 25.40
N TRP A 216 -0.19 1.46 25.91
CA TRP A 216 -0.22 0.00 25.92
C TRP A 216 -1.02 -0.53 24.75
N MET A 217 -0.60 -1.66 24.20
CA MET A 217 -1.36 -2.39 23.17
C MET A 217 -1.19 -3.89 23.37
N LYS A 218 -2.15 -4.68 22.86
CA LYS A 218 -2.00 -6.12 22.78
C LYS A 218 -0.98 -6.50 21.69
N LYS A 219 -0.23 -7.57 21.91
CA LYS A 219 0.66 -8.21 20.92
C LYS A 219 -0.08 -8.65 19.65
N GLY A 220 0.68 -9.09 18.64
CA GLY A 220 0.16 -9.55 17.35
C GLY A 220 -0.19 -8.42 16.38
N ASP A 221 -0.41 -8.77 15.11
CA ASP A 221 -0.67 -7.84 14.00
C ASP A 221 0.39 -6.75 13.83
N MET A 222 1.64 -7.10 14.12
CA MET A 222 2.82 -6.24 13.96
C MET A 222 3.88 -6.96 13.14
N VAL A 223 4.70 -6.21 12.43
CA VAL A 223 5.92 -6.69 11.75
C VAL A 223 7.11 -5.80 12.11
N ASN A 224 8.33 -6.31 11.95
CA ASN A 224 9.56 -5.59 12.24
C ASN A 224 10.19 -4.89 11.01
N ASP A 225 9.62 -5.08 9.82
CA ASP A 225 9.99 -4.39 8.58
C ASP A 225 8.69 -3.92 7.91
N ILE A 226 8.69 -2.70 7.37
CA ILE A 226 7.55 -2.11 6.66
C ILE A 226 7.37 -2.67 5.25
N LYS A 227 8.43 -3.21 4.64
CA LYS A 227 8.42 -3.68 3.24
C LYS A 227 7.32 -4.70 2.93
N PRO A 228 7.00 -5.69 3.79
CA PRO A 228 5.89 -6.61 3.53
C PRO A 228 4.53 -5.92 3.47
N ILE A 229 4.30 -4.89 4.31
CA ILE A 229 3.05 -4.09 4.25
C ILE A 229 2.99 -3.31 2.94
N TRP A 230 4.12 -2.77 2.47
CA TRP A 230 4.22 -2.08 1.20
C TRP A 230 4.08 -2.98 -0.02
N ALA A 231 4.60 -4.21 0.04
CA ALA A 231 4.37 -5.21 -1.01
C ALA A 231 2.87 -5.57 -1.10
N TYR A 232 2.20 -5.71 0.04
CA TYR A 232 0.74 -5.91 0.08
C TYR A 232 -0.02 -4.69 -0.48
N ALA A 233 0.36 -3.47 -0.09
CA ALA A 233 -0.29 -2.25 -0.57
C ALA A 233 -0.06 -2.00 -2.07
N ASP A 234 1.09 -2.38 -2.61
CA ASP A 234 1.37 -2.36 -4.05
C ASP A 234 0.50 -3.37 -4.81
N SER A 235 0.31 -4.59 -4.28
CA SER A 235 -0.64 -5.55 -4.84
C SER A 235 -2.08 -5.02 -4.79
N LEU A 236 -2.50 -4.42 -3.66
CA LEU A 236 -3.79 -3.72 -3.56
C LEU A 236 -3.95 -2.66 -4.66
N TYR A 237 -2.95 -1.82 -4.85
CA TYR A 237 -2.98 -0.76 -5.86
C TYR A 237 -3.09 -1.34 -7.26
N ASN A 238 -2.21 -2.28 -7.62
CA ASN A 238 -2.17 -2.83 -8.97
C ASN A 238 -3.37 -3.72 -9.28
N GLY A 239 -3.85 -4.47 -8.29
CA GLY A 239 -5.01 -5.34 -8.38
C GLY A 239 -6.32 -4.58 -8.47
N THR A 240 -6.40 -3.37 -7.91
CA THR A 240 -7.63 -2.57 -7.87
C THR A 240 -7.66 -1.47 -8.92
N CYS A 241 -6.60 -0.66 -9.02
CA CYS A 241 -6.61 0.57 -9.80
C CYS A 241 -6.34 0.36 -11.30
N ASN A 242 -5.88 -0.82 -11.70
CA ASN A 242 -5.69 -1.17 -13.12
C ASN A 242 -6.91 -1.86 -13.75
N GLN A 243 -8.04 -1.95 -13.05
CA GLN A 243 -9.21 -2.68 -13.55
C GLN A 243 -10.00 -1.88 -14.60
N CYS A 244 -10.04 -0.55 -14.46
CA CYS A 244 -10.86 0.33 -15.31
C CYS A 244 -10.04 1.13 -16.33
N HIS A 245 -8.84 1.55 -15.95
CA HIS A 245 -7.86 2.25 -16.78
C HIS A 245 -6.45 1.92 -16.28
N GLY A 246 -5.41 2.37 -16.98
CA GLY A 246 -4.03 2.27 -16.45
C GLY A 246 -3.92 3.04 -15.14
N ALA A 247 -3.37 2.41 -14.09
CA ALA A 247 -3.19 3.06 -12.81
C ALA A 247 -2.23 4.25 -12.95
N PRO A 248 -2.56 5.43 -12.38
CA PRO A 248 -1.67 6.59 -12.42
C PRO A 248 -0.29 6.29 -11.84
N GLU A 249 0.73 7.03 -12.24
CA GLU A 249 2.01 6.97 -11.53
C GLU A 249 1.83 7.52 -10.11
N ILE A 250 2.38 6.84 -9.10
CA ILE A 250 2.18 7.24 -7.69
C ILE A 250 2.75 8.66 -7.43
N ALA A 251 3.88 8.97 -8.07
CA ALA A 251 4.54 10.26 -8.00
C ALA A 251 3.84 11.38 -8.80
N HIS A 252 2.70 11.11 -9.45
CA HIS A 252 1.96 12.14 -10.18
C HIS A 252 1.26 13.14 -9.24
N PHE A 253 0.81 12.67 -8.07
CA PHE A 253 0.13 13.50 -7.07
C PHE A 253 1.01 13.68 -5.83
N ASP A 254 0.81 14.80 -5.10
CA ASP A 254 1.34 14.96 -3.76
C ASP A 254 0.52 14.14 -2.73
N ALA A 255 1.06 13.98 -1.52
CA ALA A 255 0.45 13.15 -0.49
C ALA A 255 -0.95 13.61 -0.06
N ASN A 256 -1.28 14.90 -0.11
CA ASN A 256 -2.63 15.36 0.22
C ASN A 256 -3.57 15.24 -0.99
N GLY A 257 -3.07 15.38 -2.21
CA GLY A 257 -3.80 15.20 -3.46
C GLY A 257 -4.35 13.79 -3.63
N TRP A 258 -3.58 12.77 -3.23
CA TRP A 258 -4.02 11.37 -3.23
C TRP A 258 -5.33 11.10 -2.47
N ILE A 259 -5.67 11.92 -1.48
CA ILE A 259 -6.93 11.80 -0.74
C ILE A 259 -8.13 12.02 -1.66
N GLY A 260 -8.09 13.09 -2.46
CA GLY A 260 -9.16 13.41 -3.41
C GLY A 260 -9.21 12.38 -4.53
N THR A 261 -8.04 12.05 -5.09
CA THR A 261 -7.92 11.08 -6.18
C THR A 261 -8.47 9.71 -5.80
N LEU A 262 -8.03 9.16 -4.65
CA LEU A 262 -8.49 7.84 -4.21
C LEU A 262 -9.99 7.85 -3.88
N ASN A 263 -10.51 8.89 -3.20
CA ASN A 263 -11.93 9.00 -2.90
C ASN A 263 -12.82 9.01 -4.15
N GLY A 264 -12.34 9.60 -5.26
CA GLY A 264 -13.05 9.59 -6.54
C GLY A 264 -13.13 8.19 -7.17
N MET A 265 -12.18 7.30 -6.86
CA MET A 265 -12.13 5.94 -7.39
C MET A 265 -12.78 4.92 -6.47
N ILE A 266 -12.74 5.14 -5.15
CA ILE A 266 -13.05 4.13 -4.13
C ILE A 266 -14.43 3.50 -4.30
N GLY A 267 -15.43 4.30 -4.69
CA GLY A 267 -16.81 3.86 -4.91
C GLY A 267 -16.99 2.88 -6.07
N PHE A 268 -15.99 2.72 -6.93
CA PHE A 268 -15.95 1.78 -8.04
C PHE A 268 -15.08 0.56 -7.74
N THR A 269 -14.56 0.43 -6.51
CA THR A 269 -13.70 -0.67 -6.09
C THR A 269 -14.40 -1.56 -5.07
N SER A 270 -13.85 -2.74 -4.80
CA SER A 270 -14.34 -3.66 -3.77
C SER A 270 -13.56 -3.56 -2.45
N LEU A 271 -12.86 -2.45 -2.22
CA LEU A 271 -12.01 -2.26 -1.06
C LEU A 271 -12.83 -2.06 0.21
N ASP A 272 -12.40 -2.68 1.31
CA ASP A 272 -12.92 -2.38 2.64
C ASP A 272 -12.17 -1.19 3.29
N LYS A 273 -12.76 -0.60 4.34
CA LYS A 273 -12.19 0.60 5.00
C LYS A 273 -10.74 0.46 5.48
N ARG A 274 -10.27 -0.75 5.78
CA ARG A 274 -8.88 -1.00 6.19
C ARG A 274 -8.00 -1.03 4.94
N GLU A 275 -8.42 -1.76 3.91
CA GLU A 275 -7.75 -1.81 2.61
C GLU A 275 -7.60 -0.39 2.02
N GLU A 276 -8.67 0.41 2.07
CA GLU A 276 -8.67 1.83 1.67
C GLU A 276 -7.61 2.65 2.43
N ARG A 277 -7.53 2.49 3.76
CA ARG A 277 -6.60 3.26 4.60
C ARG A 277 -5.15 2.85 4.37
N THR A 278 -4.89 1.56 4.26
CA THR A 278 -3.53 1.04 3.99
C THR A 278 -3.08 1.48 2.61
N LEU A 279 -3.95 1.37 1.60
CA LEU A 279 -3.67 1.82 0.24
C LEU A 279 -3.42 3.33 0.19
N LEU A 280 -4.30 4.13 0.82
CA LEU A 280 -4.11 5.57 0.89
C LEU A 280 -2.76 5.91 1.50
N LYS A 281 -2.42 5.33 2.66
CA LYS A 281 -1.15 5.61 3.32
C LYS A 281 0.05 5.21 2.46
N TYR A 282 -0.02 4.08 1.76
CA TYR A 282 1.02 3.67 0.82
C TYR A 282 1.21 4.69 -0.31
N LEU A 283 0.12 5.12 -0.96
CA LEU A 283 0.16 6.14 -2.01
C LEU A 283 0.74 7.45 -1.49
N GLN A 284 0.30 7.87 -0.30
CA GLN A 284 0.76 9.09 0.34
C GLN A 284 2.23 9.05 0.79
N MET A 285 2.79 7.87 1.08
CA MET A 285 4.20 7.72 1.46
C MET A 285 5.14 7.57 0.26
N ASN A 286 4.57 7.33 -0.93
CA ASN A 286 5.29 7.22 -2.21
C ASN A 286 4.91 8.35 -3.17
N ALA A 287 4.24 9.39 -2.67
CA ALA A 287 3.80 10.54 -3.44
C ALA A 287 4.97 11.45 -3.83
N SER A 288 4.74 12.40 -4.74
CA SER A 288 5.79 13.27 -5.29
C SER A 288 6.63 14.02 -4.24
N ASP A 289 6.01 14.37 -3.10
CA ASP A 289 6.57 15.21 -2.05
C ASP A 289 6.99 14.43 -0.78
N THR A 290 6.85 13.11 -0.80
CA THR A 290 7.11 12.21 0.34
C THR A 290 7.90 10.96 -0.02
N ALA A 291 7.96 10.59 -1.31
CA ALA A 291 8.77 9.47 -1.77
C ALA A 291 10.22 9.60 -1.30
N GLY A 292 10.77 8.51 -0.76
CA GLY A 292 12.13 8.47 -0.21
C GLY A 292 12.29 9.13 1.16
N LYS A 293 11.26 9.74 1.74
CA LYS A 293 11.29 10.17 3.14
C LYS A 293 11.07 8.97 4.06
N ALA A 294 11.91 8.84 5.08
CA ALA A 294 11.82 7.74 6.02
C ALA A 294 10.54 7.79 6.87
N HIS A 295 10.05 6.61 7.29
CA HIS A 295 8.93 6.40 8.23
C HIS A 295 9.19 6.88 9.66
N GLY A 296 10.42 7.30 9.93
CA GLY A 296 10.88 7.96 11.13
C GLY A 296 12.20 8.66 10.81
N ASP A 297 12.61 9.64 11.62
CA ASP A 297 13.90 10.32 11.42
C ASP A 297 15.07 9.36 11.65
N LYS A 298 15.41 8.58 10.63
CA LYS A 298 16.82 8.26 10.41
C LYS A 298 17.39 9.48 9.72
N LYS A 299 18.00 10.38 10.52
CA LYS A 299 19.07 11.22 10.00
C LYS A 299 20.06 10.27 9.32
N GLU A 300 20.17 10.37 8.00
CA GLU A 300 21.40 9.95 7.34
C GLU A 300 22.51 10.81 7.95
N GLU A 301 23.24 10.25 8.91
CA GLU A 301 24.56 10.75 9.25
C GLU A 301 25.43 10.52 8.01
N LYS A 302 25.67 11.61 7.26
CA LYS A 302 26.82 11.74 6.38
C LYS A 302 28.08 11.93 7.19
#